data_AF-A0A0M9YDK5-F1
#
_entry.id   AF-A0A0M9YDK5-F1
#
_cell.length_a   1.000
_cell.length_b   1.000
_cell.length_c   1.000
_cell.angle_alpha   90.00
_cell.angle_beta   90.00
_cell.angle_gamma   90.00
#
_symmetry.space_group_name_H-M   'P 1'
#
loop_
_entity.id
_entity.type
_entity.pdbx_description
1 polymer ?
#
loop_
_entity_poly.entity_id
_entity_poly.type
_entity_poly.pdbx_seq_one_letter_code
_entity_poly.pdbx_strand_id
1 'polypeptide(L)'
;MTVPAPTGGIRLVSLVSWSFTTEPDSGVGFGDLAQHLATADGTTARPADELRLRVPTAAPANPAGPQKEALDRIAGGSVALAQRLESGERTFAFYRGPLTAHPAQELPDAAATRLDSPGEALIYLQRYGVFDTAYAAAFTAGRTLALADAEFRTALLEFRSAARSAARRLASHPELAARAAAALTARQLTAPLAFEAFDRLLVGGDTRSGGARLVQALDQAGPRLRAGHRRTAARARRTIGDARTVLALPGVASLLTRAAPDEFAKVTAWLDALRRLEMLGLSHLVPDPSALPAESIRFAYVDADWVRAAVDGALSVGVGHALDADLNALAIGGGPVPKCAVLINSSLVPNWPGSIATAYRGTDLLEPARDAVFGLETRLLLYPEVIDRFELAEPPRGLCFGIGDLGTIELREINGDRIGHPMGEFPQPAGFARFLRPGGKDVLNVDGTGDALLPALSRTHDVARISSAQFALQMINAPQAQTFSRP
;
A
#
# COMPACT_ATOMS: atom_id res chain seq x y z
N MET A 1 -34.10 13.66 25.62
CA MET A 1 -35.20 14.62 25.38
C MET A 1 -36.39 13.82 24.82
N THR A 2 -37.41 13.53 25.63
CA THR A 2 -38.48 12.56 25.29
C THR A 2 -39.89 13.17 25.27
N VAL A 3 -40.02 14.50 25.33
CA VAL A 3 -41.32 15.19 25.29
C VAL A 3 -41.52 15.81 23.90
N PRO A 4 -42.72 15.67 23.27
CA PRO A 4 -42.99 16.24 21.96
C PRO A 4 -42.81 17.76 21.92
N ALA A 5 -42.48 18.30 20.73
CA ALA A 5 -42.35 19.74 20.51
C ALA A 5 -43.70 20.45 20.72
N PRO A 6 -43.72 21.66 21.32
CA PRO A 6 -44.96 22.39 21.58
C PRO A 6 -45.63 22.86 20.29
N THR A 7 -46.96 22.94 20.28
CA THR A 7 -47.79 23.35 19.14
C THR A 7 -47.72 24.86 18.83
N GLY A 8 -47.03 25.65 19.65
CA GLY A 8 -46.70 27.05 19.40
C GLY A 8 -45.50 27.50 20.22
N GLY A 9 -44.62 28.30 19.61
CA GLY A 9 -43.34 28.75 20.21
C GLY A 9 -42.13 27.88 19.85
N ILE A 10 -40.92 28.43 20.05
CA ILE A 10 -39.65 27.73 19.77
C ILE A 10 -39.14 27.08 21.06
N ARG A 11 -38.85 25.78 21.02
CA ARG A 11 -38.14 25.11 22.14
C ARG A 11 -36.64 25.24 21.91
N LEU A 12 -36.04 26.26 22.53
CA LEU A 12 -34.60 26.47 22.49
C LEU A 12 -33.92 25.58 23.54
N VAL A 13 -32.93 24.78 23.14
CA VAL A 13 -32.03 24.12 24.08
C VAL A 13 -31.02 25.16 24.54
N SER A 14 -31.22 25.71 25.73
CA SER A 14 -30.21 26.54 26.39
C SER A 14 -29.30 25.63 27.21
N LEU A 15 -28.02 25.55 26.82
CA LEU A 15 -26.99 24.97 27.68
C LEU A 15 -26.80 25.95 28.85
N VAL A 16 -27.18 25.53 30.07
CA VAL A 16 -27.18 26.36 31.30
C VAL A 16 -25.86 27.10 31.52
N SER A 17 -24.75 26.48 31.14
CA SER A 17 -23.43 27.11 31.06
C SER A 17 -22.57 26.27 30.13
N TRP A 18 -21.79 26.94 29.29
CA TRP A 18 -20.76 26.32 28.46
C TRP A 18 -19.55 27.24 28.49
N SER A 19 -18.37 26.67 28.65
CA SER A 19 -17.11 27.37 28.50
C SER A 19 -16.29 26.63 27.46
N PHE A 20 -15.76 27.37 26.51
CA PHE A 20 -14.86 26.86 25.48
C PHE A 20 -13.63 27.76 25.49
N THR A 21 -12.48 27.17 25.23
CA THR A 21 -11.25 27.90 25.01
C THR A 21 -11.11 28.04 23.50
N THR A 22 -11.12 29.27 23.01
CA THR A 22 -10.78 29.58 21.63
C THR A 22 -9.28 29.84 21.60
N GLU A 23 -8.57 29.11 20.74
CA GLU A 23 -7.24 29.52 20.34
C GLU A 23 -7.40 30.69 19.35
N PRO A 24 -6.59 31.76 19.43
CA PRO A 24 -6.52 32.76 18.39
C PRO A 24 -6.33 32.10 17.02
N ASP A 25 -7.15 32.52 16.06
CA ASP A 25 -7.06 32.06 14.69
C ASP A 25 -5.68 32.41 14.13
N SER A 26 -4.94 31.39 13.69
CA SER A 26 -3.65 31.57 13.04
C SER A 26 -3.77 32.26 11.67
N GLY A 27 -4.99 32.34 11.13
CA GLY A 27 -5.29 32.88 9.80
C GLY A 27 -4.93 31.91 8.67
N VAL A 28 -4.61 30.65 8.99
CA VAL A 28 -4.25 29.60 8.03
C VAL A 28 -5.29 28.48 8.12
N GLY A 29 -6.17 28.43 7.13
CA GLY A 29 -7.21 27.42 6.98
C GLY A 29 -6.73 26.17 6.23
N PHE A 30 -7.64 25.19 6.08
CA PHE A 30 -7.41 24.00 5.25
C PHE A 30 -7.04 24.40 3.82
N GLY A 31 -7.78 25.35 3.25
CA GLY A 31 -7.61 25.84 1.90
C GLY A 31 -6.24 26.44 1.66
N ASP A 32 -5.72 27.24 2.61
CA ASP A 32 -4.39 27.83 2.52
C ASP A 32 -3.30 26.75 2.50
N LEU A 33 -3.38 25.76 3.41
CA LEU A 33 -2.44 24.64 3.44
C LEU A 33 -2.52 23.81 2.15
N ALA A 34 -3.73 23.44 1.73
CA ALA A 34 -3.94 22.67 0.51
C ALA A 34 -3.45 23.41 -0.74
N GLN A 35 -3.63 24.74 -0.79
CA GLN A 35 -3.10 25.60 -1.84
C GLN A 35 -1.57 25.68 -1.80
N HIS A 36 -0.95 25.75 -0.63
CA HIS A 36 0.52 25.70 -0.49
C HIS A 36 1.11 24.35 -0.93
N LEU A 37 0.38 23.25 -0.80
CA LEU A 37 0.80 21.96 -1.38
C LEU A 37 0.86 22.02 -2.91
N ALA A 38 -0.05 22.76 -3.55
CA ALA A 38 -0.19 22.86 -4.99
C ALA A 38 0.62 23.99 -5.64
N THR A 39 1.00 25.03 -4.86
CA THR A 39 1.63 26.25 -5.37
C THR A 39 2.98 26.53 -4.74
N ALA A 40 3.88 27.19 -5.47
CA ALA A 40 5.21 27.56 -4.97
C ALA A 40 5.14 28.75 -4.00
N ASP A 41 4.36 29.78 -4.39
CA ASP A 41 4.26 31.07 -3.69
C ASP A 41 2.81 31.41 -3.32
N GLY A 42 1.98 30.39 -3.07
CA GLY A 42 0.54 30.55 -2.82
C GLY A 42 -0.30 30.83 -4.07
N THR A 43 0.31 31.12 -5.23
CA THR A 43 -0.42 31.51 -6.45
C THR A 43 0.02 30.73 -7.68
N THR A 44 1.33 30.62 -7.90
CA THR A 44 1.90 29.91 -9.06
C THR A 44 1.84 28.40 -8.83
N ALA A 45 1.14 27.68 -9.70
CA ALA A 45 1.09 26.21 -9.66
C ALA A 45 2.50 25.60 -9.75
N ARG A 46 2.80 24.62 -8.89
CA ARG A 46 4.09 23.93 -8.90
C ARG A 46 4.28 23.19 -10.22
N PRO A 47 5.48 23.20 -10.80
CA PRO A 47 5.78 22.36 -11.95
C PRO A 47 5.63 20.88 -11.59
N ALA A 48 5.23 20.06 -12.56
CA ALA A 48 5.01 18.62 -12.36
C ALA A 48 6.23 17.91 -11.75
N ASP A 49 7.44 18.38 -12.05
CA ASP A 49 8.67 17.81 -11.54
C ASP A 49 8.92 18.09 -10.04
N GLU A 50 8.32 19.14 -9.47
CA GLU A 50 8.36 19.38 -8.02
C GLU A 50 7.35 18.51 -7.28
N LEU A 51 6.27 18.10 -7.93
CA LEU A 51 5.28 17.19 -7.37
C LEU A 51 5.73 15.72 -7.41
N ARG A 52 6.87 15.40 -8.02
CA ARG A 52 7.46 14.04 -8.04
C ARG A 52 8.37 13.81 -6.84
N LEU A 53 8.40 12.59 -6.31
CA LEU A 53 9.31 12.23 -5.21
C LEU A 53 10.77 12.16 -5.66
N ARG A 54 11.46 13.30 -5.63
CA ARG A 54 12.89 13.43 -5.96
C ARG A 54 13.55 14.53 -5.14
N VAL A 55 14.87 14.47 -5.02
CA VAL A 55 15.65 15.52 -4.36
C VAL A 55 15.68 16.78 -5.24
N PRO A 56 15.30 17.96 -4.70
CA PRO A 56 15.44 19.22 -5.39
C PRO A 56 16.90 19.46 -5.79
N THR A 57 17.16 19.62 -7.09
CA THR A 57 18.53 19.74 -7.62
C THR A 57 18.63 20.91 -8.57
N ALA A 58 19.58 21.81 -8.33
CA ALA A 58 19.92 22.89 -9.24
C ALA A 58 20.80 22.34 -10.38
N ALA A 59 20.22 22.21 -11.58
CA ALA A 59 20.96 21.76 -12.76
C ALA A 59 21.85 22.90 -13.31
N PRO A 60 23.13 22.63 -13.64
CA PRO A 60 23.97 23.61 -14.34
C PRO A 60 23.44 23.83 -15.76
N ALA A 61 23.70 25.02 -16.32
CA ALA A 61 23.18 25.42 -17.64
C ALA A 61 23.61 24.49 -18.79
N ASN A 62 24.84 23.95 -18.74
CA ASN A 62 25.38 23.01 -19.71
C ASN A 62 26.07 21.85 -18.98
N PRO A 63 25.32 20.81 -18.56
CA PRO A 63 25.91 19.67 -17.87
C PRO A 63 26.79 18.85 -18.83
N ALA A 64 27.99 18.49 -18.39
CA ALA A 64 28.82 17.49 -19.07
C ALA A 64 28.12 16.11 -19.05
N GLY A 65 28.54 15.18 -19.92
CA GLY A 65 27.93 13.84 -20.02
C GLY A 65 27.72 13.12 -18.66
N PRO A 66 28.75 12.99 -17.81
CA PRO A 66 28.60 12.40 -16.47
C PRO A 66 27.65 13.17 -15.54
N GLN A 67 27.64 14.50 -15.63
CA GLN A 67 26.73 15.34 -14.83
C GLN A 67 25.29 15.15 -15.27
N LYS A 68 25.05 15.06 -16.58
CA LYS A 68 23.73 14.80 -17.13
C LYS A 68 23.18 13.46 -16.64
N GLU A 69 23.98 12.40 -16.68
CA GLU A 69 23.54 11.08 -16.18
C GLU A 69 23.26 11.07 -14.66
N ALA A 70 24.06 11.79 -13.87
CA ALA A 70 23.79 11.96 -12.45
C ALA A 70 22.47 12.72 -12.20
N LEU A 71 22.22 13.79 -12.97
CA LEU A 71 20.96 14.55 -12.90
C LEU A 71 19.77 13.70 -13.31
N ASP A 72 19.89 12.88 -14.35
CA ASP A 72 18.84 11.97 -14.82
C ASP A 72 18.48 10.93 -13.74
N ARG A 73 19.50 10.41 -13.02
CA ARG A 73 19.29 9.49 -11.88
C ARG A 73 18.58 10.16 -10.71
N ILE A 74 19.00 11.38 -10.36
CA ILE A 74 18.35 12.15 -9.29
C ILE A 74 16.91 12.51 -9.68
N ALA A 75 16.68 12.85 -10.96
CA ALA A 75 15.35 13.07 -11.50
C ALA A 75 14.46 11.83 -11.37
N GLY A 76 15.02 10.63 -11.51
CA GLY A 76 14.36 9.34 -11.26
C GLY A 76 14.12 9.00 -9.77
N GLY A 77 14.62 9.82 -8.84
CA GLY A 77 14.47 9.62 -7.40
C GLY A 77 15.64 8.90 -6.72
N SER A 78 16.75 8.67 -7.43
CA SER A 78 17.95 8.08 -6.82
C SER A 78 18.76 9.13 -6.06
N VAL A 79 19.37 8.72 -4.95
CA VAL A 79 20.25 9.56 -4.12
C VAL A 79 21.65 8.95 -4.07
N ALA A 80 22.68 9.79 -3.95
CA ALA A 80 24.05 9.33 -3.77
C ALA A 80 24.35 9.22 -2.28
N LEU A 81 24.58 8.01 -1.78
CA LEU A 81 24.92 7.76 -0.39
C LEU A 81 26.39 7.41 -0.24
N ALA A 82 27.05 7.99 0.76
CA ALA A 82 28.39 7.58 1.14
C ALA A 82 28.37 6.13 1.62
N GLN A 83 29.32 5.34 1.12
CA GLN A 83 29.46 3.91 1.42
C GLN A 83 30.86 3.60 1.91
N ARG A 84 30.95 2.61 2.79
CA ARG A 84 32.21 1.98 3.16
C ARG A 84 32.13 0.50 2.78
N LEU A 85 33.01 0.08 1.89
CA LEU A 85 33.08 -1.30 1.43
C LEU A 85 33.67 -2.20 2.52
N GLU A 86 33.50 -3.52 2.37
CA GLU A 86 34.10 -4.51 3.27
C GLU A 86 35.63 -4.42 3.33
N SER A 87 36.27 -3.95 2.25
CA SER A 87 37.70 -3.62 2.19
C SER A 87 38.12 -2.45 3.08
N GLY A 88 37.16 -1.66 3.59
CA GLY A 88 37.37 -0.43 4.36
C GLY A 88 37.45 0.85 3.51
N GLU A 89 37.50 0.71 2.18
CA GLU A 89 37.51 1.81 1.22
C GLU A 89 36.24 2.66 1.34
N ARG A 90 36.41 3.98 1.20
CA ARG A 90 35.31 4.94 1.19
C ARG A 90 34.96 5.26 -0.26
N THR A 91 33.71 5.04 -0.62
CA THR A 91 33.16 5.33 -1.95
C THR A 91 31.75 5.89 -1.79
N PHE A 92 31.02 6.03 -2.89
CA PHE A 92 29.59 6.29 -2.86
C PHE A 92 28.86 5.28 -3.76
N ALA A 93 27.58 5.08 -3.49
CA ALA A 93 26.69 4.32 -4.33
C ALA A 93 25.39 5.09 -4.55
N PHE A 94 24.78 4.90 -5.72
CA PHE A 94 23.41 5.30 -5.91
C PHE A 94 22.49 4.35 -5.14
N TYR A 95 21.52 4.93 -4.45
CA TYR A 95 20.47 4.19 -3.76
C TYR A 95 19.12 4.78 -4.08
N ARG A 96 18.12 3.91 -4.18
CA ARG A 96 16.72 4.25 -4.39
C ARG A 96 15.85 3.30 -3.58
N GLY A 97 14.83 3.85 -2.94
CA GLY A 97 13.81 3.08 -2.23
C GLY A 97 12.80 2.42 -3.19
N PRO A 98 11.71 1.85 -2.65
CA PRO A 98 10.63 1.30 -3.45
C PRO A 98 9.81 2.37 -4.17
N LEU A 99 9.92 3.64 -3.77
CA LEU A 99 9.19 4.77 -4.35
C LEU A 99 10.09 5.54 -5.32
N THR A 100 9.59 5.78 -6.53
CA THR A 100 10.37 6.30 -7.65
C THR A 100 9.65 7.47 -8.34
N ALA A 101 10.38 8.47 -8.82
CA ALA A 101 9.80 9.68 -9.43
C ALA A 101 9.24 9.44 -10.84
N HIS A 102 9.74 8.41 -11.51
CA HIS A 102 9.36 7.97 -12.85
C HIS A 102 9.00 6.48 -12.80
N PRO A 103 8.25 5.95 -13.78
CA PRO A 103 8.08 4.51 -13.90
C PRO A 103 9.43 3.80 -13.77
N ALA A 104 9.49 2.78 -12.92
CA ALA A 104 10.72 2.05 -12.68
C ALA A 104 11.26 1.50 -14.01
N GLN A 105 12.58 1.62 -14.20
CA GLN A 105 13.24 1.08 -15.38
C GLN A 105 13.07 -0.44 -15.41
N GLU A 106 12.66 -0.98 -16.55
CA GLU A 106 12.61 -2.42 -16.74
C GLU A 106 14.00 -3.02 -16.61
N LEU A 107 14.12 -4.01 -15.72
CA LEU A 107 15.33 -4.79 -15.57
C LEU A 107 15.47 -5.79 -16.73
N PRO A 108 16.71 -6.15 -17.11
CA PRO A 108 16.93 -7.26 -18.04
C PRO A 108 16.27 -8.54 -17.51
N ASP A 109 15.93 -9.45 -18.44
CA ASP A 109 15.40 -10.76 -18.09
C ASP A 109 16.29 -11.43 -17.03
N ALA A 110 15.68 -11.79 -15.90
CA ALA A 110 16.41 -12.36 -14.79
C ALA A 110 17.05 -13.69 -15.21
N ALA A 111 18.36 -13.82 -15.00
CA ALA A 111 19.10 -15.06 -15.28
C ALA A 111 18.61 -16.24 -14.43
N ALA A 112 17.95 -15.96 -13.31
CA ALA A 112 17.35 -16.93 -12.41
C ALA A 112 15.96 -16.46 -11.96
N THR A 113 15.14 -17.40 -11.51
CA THR A 113 13.77 -17.14 -11.03
C THR A 113 13.72 -16.30 -9.76
N ARG A 114 14.82 -16.21 -9.01
CA ARG A 114 14.93 -15.48 -7.73
C ARG A 114 16.39 -15.03 -7.53
N LEU A 115 16.57 -14.06 -6.63
CA LEU A 115 17.88 -13.70 -6.10
C LEU A 115 18.23 -14.61 -4.91
N ASP A 116 19.44 -15.15 -4.87
CA ASP A 116 19.94 -15.96 -3.75
C ASP A 116 20.83 -15.13 -2.79
N SER A 117 21.42 -14.03 -3.27
CA SER A 117 22.29 -13.15 -2.49
C SER A 117 22.12 -11.67 -2.84
N PRO A 118 22.46 -10.72 -1.93
CA PRO A 118 22.39 -9.30 -2.25
C PRO A 118 23.39 -8.91 -3.35
N GLY A 119 24.49 -9.65 -3.52
CA GLY A 119 25.49 -9.40 -4.54
C GLY A 119 24.99 -9.60 -5.97
N GLU A 120 24.03 -10.51 -6.18
CA GLU A 120 23.38 -10.74 -7.48
C GLU A 120 22.50 -9.55 -7.91
N ALA A 121 22.10 -8.71 -6.95
CA ALA A 121 21.27 -7.54 -7.18
C ALA A 121 22.07 -6.23 -7.24
N LEU A 122 23.41 -6.29 -7.18
CA LEU A 122 24.26 -5.12 -7.36
C LEU A 122 24.35 -4.77 -8.85
N ILE A 123 24.07 -3.51 -9.17
CA ILE A 123 24.21 -3.00 -10.53
C ILE A 123 25.50 -2.19 -10.61
N TYR A 124 26.46 -2.66 -11.40
CA TYR A 124 27.73 -1.97 -11.59
C TYR A 124 27.69 -1.01 -12.78
N LEU A 125 27.95 0.27 -12.50
CA LEU A 125 27.96 1.34 -13.50
C LEU A 125 29.39 1.54 -13.98
N GLN A 126 29.78 0.66 -14.90
CA GLN A 126 31.15 0.54 -15.42
C GLN A 126 31.74 1.89 -15.87
N ARG A 127 30.92 2.76 -16.48
CA ARG A 127 31.35 4.07 -16.96
C ARG A 127 31.95 4.96 -15.88
N TYR A 128 31.50 4.83 -14.62
CA TYR A 128 31.94 5.68 -13.51
C TYR A 128 32.62 4.90 -12.38
N GLY A 129 32.60 3.58 -12.43
CA GLY A 129 33.15 2.74 -11.38
C GLY A 129 32.35 2.78 -10.08
N VAL A 130 31.05 3.08 -10.14
CA VAL A 130 30.17 3.16 -8.96
C VAL A 130 29.05 2.14 -9.04
N PHE A 131 28.49 1.78 -7.88
CA PHE A 131 27.38 0.83 -7.80
C PHE A 131 26.05 1.55 -7.64
N ASP A 132 25.00 0.94 -8.16
CA ASP A 132 23.64 1.14 -7.72
C ASP A 132 23.24 -0.04 -6.82
N THR A 133 22.92 0.28 -5.57
CA THR A 133 22.65 -0.69 -4.52
C THR A 133 21.16 -0.82 -4.20
N ALA A 134 20.26 -0.20 -4.98
CA ALA A 134 18.83 -0.18 -4.69
C ALA A 134 18.24 -1.59 -4.45
N TYR A 135 18.46 -2.52 -5.38
CA TYR A 135 17.93 -3.89 -5.28
C TYR A 135 18.68 -4.75 -4.27
N ALA A 136 20.00 -4.57 -4.13
CA ALA A 136 20.79 -5.25 -3.10
C ALA A 136 20.37 -4.83 -1.68
N ALA A 137 20.05 -3.55 -1.50
CA ALA A 137 19.52 -3.00 -0.27
C ALA A 137 18.08 -3.48 -0.03
N ALA A 138 17.23 -3.57 -1.06
CA ALA A 138 15.88 -4.16 -0.97
C ALA A 138 15.94 -5.60 -0.45
N PHE A 139 16.77 -6.42 -1.07
CA PHE A 139 17.01 -7.80 -0.66
C PHE A 139 17.51 -7.88 0.79
N THR A 140 18.46 -7.02 1.16
CA THR A 140 18.97 -6.97 2.53
C THR A 140 17.87 -6.55 3.51
N ALA A 141 17.04 -5.56 3.18
CA ALA A 141 15.93 -5.09 4.01
C ALA A 141 14.88 -6.20 4.22
N GLY A 142 14.50 -6.93 3.18
CA GLY A 142 13.61 -8.08 3.33
C GLY A 142 14.19 -9.18 4.23
N ARG A 143 15.48 -9.48 4.07
CA ARG A 143 16.18 -10.45 4.93
C ARG A 143 16.23 -9.99 6.39
N THR A 144 16.54 -8.72 6.66
CA THR A 144 16.61 -8.20 8.03
C THR A 144 15.24 -8.17 8.70
N LEU A 145 14.18 -7.76 7.99
CA LEU A 145 12.80 -7.83 8.47
C LEU A 145 12.40 -9.26 8.83
N ALA A 146 12.70 -10.22 7.96
CA ALA A 146 12.43 -11.64 8.20
C ALA A 146 13.23 -12.21 9.39
N LEU A 147 14.46 -11.73 9.62
CA LEU A 147 15.26 -12.15 10.78
C LEU A 147 14.79 -11.56 12.10
N ALA A 148 14.21 -10.35 12.05
CA ALA A 148 13.65 -9.66 13.21
C ALA A 148 12.32 -10.27 13.68
N ASP A 149 11.56 -10.91 12.77
CA ASP A 149 10.27 -11.53 13.08
C ASP A 149 10.41 -13.03 13.37
N ALA A 150 10.30 -13.39 14.66
CA ALA A 150 10.40 -14.78 15.10
C ALA A 150 9.21 -15.65 14.67
N GLU A 151 8.00 -15.08 14.57
CA GLU A 151 6.80 -15.82 14.18
C GLU A 151 6.87 -16.18 12.70
N PHE A 152 7.20 -15.21 11.85
CA PHE A 152 7.42 -15.43 10.42
C PHE A 152 8.48 -16.49 10.17
N ARG A 153 9.65 -16.36 10.82
CA ARG A 153 10.76 -17.31 10.62
C ARG A 153 10.37 -18.73 11.02
N THR A 154 9.63 -18.89 12.12
CA THR A 154 9.17 -20.21 12.58
C THR A 154 8.20 -20.82 11.57
N ALA A 155 7.18 -20.07 11.16
CA ALA A 155 6.22 -20.50 10.15
C ALA A 155 6.89 -20.85 8.81
N LEU A 156 7.87 -20.05 8.36
CA LEU A 156 8.60 -20.30 7.12
C LEU A 156 9.39 -21.63 7.17
N LEU A 157 10.06 -21.91 8.28
CA LEU A 157 10.82 -23.15 8.45
C LEU A 157 9.91 -24.37 8.57
N GLU A 158 8.78 -24.27 9.27
CA GLU A 158 7.78 -25.32 9.41
C GLU A 158 7.10 -25.64 8.07
N PHE A 159 6.66 -24.61 7.35
CA PHE A 159 6.13 -24.73 6.00
C PHE A 159 7.12 -25.45 5.07
N ARG A 160 8.38 -25.02 5.05
CA ARG A 160 9.41 -25.67 4.24
C ARG A 160 9.64 -27.11 4.66
N SER A 161 9.69 -27.40 5.95
CA SER A 161 9.87 -28.76 6.46
C SER A 161 8.74 -29.69 5.97
N ALA A 162 7.49 -29.24 6.07
CA ALA A 162 6.32 -29.98 5.62
C ALA A 162 6.31 -30.16 4.09
N ALA A 163 6.51 -29.09 3.33
CA ALA A 163 6.52 -29.11 1.87
C ALA A 163 7.69 -29.96 1.32
N ARG A 164 8.88 -29.86 1.93
CA ARG A 164 10.05 -30.69 1.58
C ARG A 164 9.77 -32.17 1.84
N SER A 165 9.15 -32.50 2.98
CA SER A 165 8.78 -33.87 3.34
C SER A 165 7.77 -34.44 2.34
N ALA A 166 6.76 -33.65 1.96
CA ALA A 166 5.77 -34.01 0.96
C ALA A 166 6.40 -34.19 -0.44
N ALA A 167 7.26 -33.27 -0.89
CA ALA A 167 7.94 -33.36 -2.18
C ALA A 167 8.85 -34.60 -2.27
N ARG A 168 9.64 -34.87 -1.22
CA ARG A 168 10.48 -36.08 -1.13
C ARG A 168 9.64 -37.37 -1.09
N ARG A 169 8.45 -37.33 -0.47
CA ARG A 169 7.52 -38.47 -0.46
C ARG A 169 7.00 -38.78 -1.86
N LEU A 170 6.55 -37.76 -2.58
CA LEU A 170 6.09 -37.90 -3.96
C LEU A 170 7.21 -38.41 -4.88
N ALA A 171 8.43 -37.89 -4.72
CA ALA A 171 9.60 -38.31 -5.50
C ALA A 171 10.03 -39.76 -5.23
N SER A 172 9.78 -40.26 -4.02
CA SER A 172 10.08 -41.66 -3.64
C SER A 172 8.93 -42.64 -3.93
N HIS A 173 7.74 -42.13 -4.31
CA HIS A 173 6.56 -42.95 -4.59
C HIS A 173 5.86 -42.47 -5.88
N PRO A 174 6.30 -42.95 -7.05
CA PRO A 174 5.73 -42.53 -8.35
C PRO A 174 4.22 -42.75 -8.47
N GLU A 175 3.68 -43.80 -7.85
CA GLU A 175 2.23 -44.06 -7.78
C GLU A 175 1.45 -42.95 -7.06
N LEU A 176 2.05 -42.33 -6.03
CA LEU A 176 1.47 -41.18 -5.34
C LEU A 176 1.60 -39.93 -6.20
N ALA A 177 2.74 -39.72 -6.87
CA ALA A 177 2.94 -38.60 -7.79
C ALA A 177 1.91 -38.62 -8.93
N ALA A 178 1.62 -39.79 -9.51
CA ALA A 178 0.59 -39.95 -10.55
C ALA A 178 -0.83 -39.61 -10.06
N ARG A 179 -1.11 -39.77 -8.77
CA ARG A 179 -2.41 -39.45 -8.15
C ARG A 179 -2.50 -38.03 -7.58
N ALA A 180 -1.36 -37.32 -7.50
CA ALA A 180 -1.24 -36.03 -6.84
C ALA A 180 -2.19 -35.00 -7.47
N ALA A 181 -2.26 -34.96 -8.79
CA ALA A 181 -3.10 -33.98 -9.49
C ALA A 181 -4.61 -34.20 -9.32
N ALA A 182 -5.08 -35.41 -8.95
CA ALA A 182 -6.50 -35.78 -9.09
C ALA A 182 -7.23 -36.14 -7.78
N ALA A 183 -6.55 -36.63 -6.73
CA ALA A 183 -7.26 -37.23 -5.59
C ALA A 183 -6.54 -37.20 -4.22
N LEU A 184 -5.32 -36.65 -4.14
CA LEU A 184 -4.56 -36.67 -2.89
C LEU A 184 -4.92 -35.48 -2.00
N THR A 185 -5.09 -35.76 -0.71
CA THR A 185 -5.21 -34.73 0.33
C THR A 185 -3.85 -34.44 0.94
N ALA A 186 -3.64 -33.22 1.43
CA ALA A 186 -2.40 -32.84 2.11
C ALA A 186 -2.07 -33.74 3.31
N ARG A 187 -3.09 -34.20 4.06
CA ARG A 187 -2.94 -35.15 5.16
C ARG A 187 -2.29 -36.46 4.73
N GLN A 188 -2.61 -36.96 3.54
CA GLN A 188 -2.00 -38.17 2.99
C GLN A 188 -0.52 -37.95 2.61
N LEU A 189 -0.07 -36.70 2.40
CA LEU A 189 1.31 -36.37 2.12
C LEU A 189 2.16 -36.21 3.38
N THR A 190 1.56 -35.80 4.50
CA THR A 190 2.25 -35.57 5.78
C THR A 190 2.11 -36.70 6.80
N ALA A 191 1.09 -37.56 6.67
CA ALA A 191 0.88 -38.67 7.61
C ALA A 191 2.03 -39.70 7.57
N PRO A 192 2.48 -40.26 8.71
CA PRO A 192 3.53 -41.28 8.71
C PRO A 192 3.20 -42.46 7.80
N LEU A 193 4.18 -42.90 6.99
CA LEU A 193 4.02 -44.00 6.03
C LEU A 193 3.53 -45.30 6.67
N ALA A 194 3.78 -45.49 7.98
CA ALA A 194 3.26 -46.62 8.73
C ALA A 194 1.73 -46.61 8.80
N PHE A 195 1.11 -45.45 9.02
CA PHE A 195 -0.35 -45.31 9.02
C PHE A 195 -0.91 -45.50 7.61
N GLU A 196 -0.28 -44.96 6.57
CA GLU A 196 -0.76 -45.17 5.20
C GLU A 196 -0.59 -46.63 4.75
N ALA A 197 0.53 -47.28 5.07
CA ALA A 197 0.75 -48.69 4.76
C ALA A 197 -0.24 -49.57 5.53
N PHE A 198 -0.55 -49.23 6.77
CA PHE A 198 -1.56 -49.91 7.59
C PHE A 198 -2.97 -49.68 7.05
N ASP A 199 -3.34 -48.44 6.70
CA ASP A 199 -4.62 -48.09 6.09
C ASP A 199 -4.78 -48.79 4.73
N ARG A 200 -3.72 -48.88 3.91
CA ARG A 200 -3.74 -49.68 2.66
C ARG A 200 -3.90 -51.18 2.93
N LEU A 201 -3.40 -51.67 4.06
CA LEU A 201 -3.52 -53.07 4.45
C LEU A 201 -4.94 -53.38 4.97
N LEU A 202 -5.59 -52.40 5.59
CA LEU A 202 -6.99 -52.43 6.02
C LEU A 202 -7.98 -52.24 4.84
N VAL A 203 -7.72 -51.29 3.95
CA VAL A 203 -8.65 -50.80 2.92
C VAL A 203 -8.35 -51.38 1.53
N GLY A 204 -7.13 -51.84 1.26
CA GLY A 204 -6.68 -52.25 -0.07
C GLY A 204 -7.23 -53.59 -0.59
N GLY A 205 -8.36 -54.07 -0.08
CA GLY A 205 -9.14 -55.12 -0.73
C GLY A 205 -10.19 -54.51 -1.67
N ASP A 206 -10.67 -55.27 -2.66
CA ASP A 206 -11.90 -54.91 -3.38
C ASP A 206 -13.00 -54.54 -2.38
N THR A 207 -13.95 -53.68 -2.75
CA THR A 207 -15.04 -53.17 -1.88
C THR A 207 -15.89 -54.23 -1.19
N ARG A 208 -15.74 -55.51 -1.57
CA ARG A 208 -16.35 -56.70 -0.92
C ARG A 208 -15.44 -57.42 0.09
N SER A 209 -14.20 -56.96 0.29
CA SER A 209 -13.11 -57.65 0.99
C SER A 209 -12.26 -56.71 1.87
N GLY A 210 -12.87 -55.68 2.46
CA GLY A 210 -12.21 -54.83 3.45
C GLY A 210 -11.63 -55.70 4.59
N GLY A 211 -10.31 -55.65 4.77
CA GLY A 211 -9.56 -56.45 5.75
C GLY A 211 -8.89 -57.73 5.23
N ALA A 212 -9.19 -58.21 4.01
CA ALA A 212 -8.66 -59.51 3.53
C ALA A 212 -7.13 -59.55 3.41
N ARG A 213 -6.48 -58.44 3.05
CA ARG A 213 -5.01 -58.34 2.99
C ARG A 213 -4.36 -58.36 4.37
N LEU A 214 -4.99 -57.76 5.39
CA LEU A 214 -4.53 -57.85 6.78
C LEU A 214 -4.64 -59.27 7.30
N VAL A 215 -5.80 -59.90 7.12
CA VAL A 215 -6.05 -61.28 7.55
C VAL A 215 -5.08 -62.23 6.86
N GLN A 216 -4.91 -62.12 5.54
CA GLN A 216 -3.94 -62.93 4.79
C GLN A 216 -2.49 -62.68 5.25
N ALA A 217 -2.13 -61.43 5.57
CA ALA A 217 -0.79 -61.12 6.09
C ALA A 217 -0.56 -61.73 7.48
N LEU A 218 -1.56 -61.73 8.36
CA LEU A 218 -1.52 -62.32 9.70
C LEU A 218 -1.49 -63.86 9.64
N ASP A 219 -2.35 -64.46 8.82
CA ASP A 219 -2.41 -65.92 8.63
C ASP A 219 -1.10 -66.49 8.09
N GLN A 220 -0.44 -65.73 7.21
CA GLN A 220 0.87 -66.13 6.64
C GLN A 220 2.06 -65.76 7.53
N ALA A 221 1.89 -64.93 8.56
CA ALA A 221 3.00 -64.49 9.42
C ALA A 221 3.54 -65.62 10.30
N GLY A 222 2.65 -66.40 10.93
CA GLY A 222 3.01 -67.53 11.79
C GLY A 222 3.78 -68.64 11.06
N PRO A 223 3.27 -69.16 9.92
CA PRO A 223 3.96 -70.14 9.10
C PRO A 223 5.33 -69.66 8.60
N ARG A 224 5.46 -68.39 8.19
CA ARG A 224 6.72 -67.82 7.69
C ARG A 224 7.78 -67.67 8.80
N LEU A 225 7.38 -67.26 10.00
CA LEU A 225 8.28 -67.16 11.15
C LEU A 225 8.78 -68.55 11.58
N ARG A 226 7.91 -69.56 11.60
CA ARG A 226 8.28 -70.95 11.90
C ARG A 226 9.20 -71.56 10.85
N ALA A 227 9.01 -71.20 9.58
CA ALA A 227 9.90 -71.60 8.48
C ALA A 227 11.26 -70.87 8.47
N GLY A 228 11.60 -70.10 9.51
CA GLY A 228 12.88 -69.38 9.60
C GLY A 228 13.04 -68.23 8.61
N HIS A 229 11.98 -67.87 7.87
CA HIS A 229 12.01 -66.76 6.92
C HIS A 229 11.94 -65.44 7.68
N ARG A 230 13.09 -64.95 8.17
CA ARG A 230 13.22 -63.55 8.56
C ARG A 230 12.94 -62.73 7.32
N ARG A 231 11.95 -61.82 7.38
CA ARG A 231 11.81 -60.77 6.35
C ARG A 231 13.08 -59.93 6.40
N THR A 232 14.09 -60.29 5.62
CA THR A 232 14.89 -59.29 4.95
C THR A 232 13.88 -58.63 4.02
N ALA A 233 13.27 -57.53 4.47
CA ALA A 233 12.56 -56.68 3.54
C ALA A 233 13.60 -56.43 2.45
N ALA A 234 13.39 -56.99 1.25
CA ALA A 234 14.13 -56.56 0.09
C ALA A 234 13.91 -55.05 0.10
N ARG A 235 14.96 -54.30 0.49
CA ARG A 235 14.97 -52.86 0.35
C ARG A 235 14.92 -52.70 -1.15
N ALA A 236 13.71 -52.67 -1.71
CA ALA A 236 13.49 -52.18 -3.05
C ALA A 236 14.26 -50.87 -3.06
N ARG A 237 15.31 -50.82 -3.88
CA ARG A 237 16.13 -49.62 -4.03
C ARG A 237 15.13 -48.55 -4.42
N ARG A 238 14.77 -47.69 -3.47
CA ARG A 238 13.89 -46.57 -3.75
C ARG A 238 14.65 -45.76 -4.77
N THR A 239 14.20 -45.77 -6.02
CA THR A 239 14.63 -44.78 -6.99
C THR A 239 14.29 -43.44 -6.36
N ILE A 240 15.33 -42.72 -5.95
CA ILE A 240 15.18 -41.34 -5.52
C ILE A 240 14.84 -40.60 -6.80
N GLY A 241 13.54 -40.43 -7.08
CA GLY A 241 13.11 -39.54 -8.14
C GLY A 241 13.64 -38.15 -7.85
N ASP A 242 13.89 -37.38 -8.89
CA ASP A 242 14.29 -35.98 -8.71
C ASP A 242 13.08 -35.20 -8.18
N ALA A 243 13.21 -34.65 -6.97
CA ALA A 243 12.16 -33.86 -6.33
C ALA A 243 11.81 -32.61 -7.16
N ARG A 244 12.74 -32.08 -7.97
CA ARG A 244 12.48 -30.96 -8.88
C ARG A 244 11.54 -31.34 -10.02
N THR A 245 11.70 -32.54 -10.58
CA THR A 245 10.77 -33.05 -11.60
C THR A 245 9.35 -33.17 -11.05
N VAL A 246 9.21 -33.54 -9.78
CA VAL A 246 7.90 -33.61 -9.11
C VAL A 246 7.30 -32.23 -8.88
N LEU A 247 8.12 -31.23 -8.51
CA LEU A 247 7.65 -29.85 -8.34
C LEU A 247 7.11 -29.25 -9.64
N ALA A 248 7.65 -29.66 -10.79
CA ALA A 248 7.19 -29.22 -12.10
C ALA A 248 5.85 -29.87 -12.53
N LEU A 249 5.34 -30.88 -11.80
CA LEU A 249 4.06 -31.51 -12.14
C LEU A 249 2.88 -30.58 -11.83
N PRO A 250 1.88 -30.50 -12.74
CA PRO A 250 0.71 -29.66 -12.52
C PRO A 250 -0.07 -30.12 -11.27
N GLY A 251 -0.52 -29.15 -10.47
CA GLY A 251 -1.29 -29.39 -9.23
C GLY A 251 -0.45 -29.73 -7.99
N VAL A 252 0.82 -30.11 -8.12
CA VAL A 252 1.69 -30.41 -6.96
C VAL A 252 1.95 -29.16 -6.13
N ALA A 253 2.19 -28.01 -6.76
CA ALA A 253 2.37 -26.74 -6.05
C ALA A 253 1.24 -26.46 -5.04
N SER A 254 -0.02 -26.56 -5.49
CA SER A 254 -1.22 -26.38 -4.64
C SER A 254 -1.38 -27.44 -3.55
N LEU A 255 -0.84 -28.65 -3.74
CA LEU A 255 -0.83 -29.66 -2.69
C LEU A 255 0.23 -29.37 -1.63
N LEU A 256 1.40 -28.88 -2.03
CA LEU A 256 2.49 -28.56 -1.12
C LEU A 256 2.16 -27.37 -0.22
N THR A 257 1.48 -26.35 -0.75
CA THR A 257 0.98 -25.23 0.08
C THR A 257 -0.04 -25.69 1.12
N ARG A 258 -0.82 -26.73 0.82
CA ARG A 258 -1.76 -27.33 1.76
C ARG A 258 -1.12 -28.30 2.76
N ALA A 259 0.15 -28.66 2.62
CA ALA A 259 0.85 -29.55 3.54
C ALA A 259 1.00 -28.95 4.95
N ALA A 260 1.07 -27.62 5.03
CA ALA A 260 1.17 -26.81 6.24
C ALA A 260 0.37 -25.52 6.00
N PRO A 261 -0.98 -25.60 5.99
CA PRO A 261 -1.83 -24.52 5.48
C PRO A 261 -1.80 -23.29 6.39
N ASP A 262 -1.72 -23.48 7.71
CA ASP A 262 -1.71 -22.38 8.68
C ASP A 262 -0.38 -21.64 8.62
N GLU A 263 0.73 -22.36 8.54
CA GLU A 263 2.07 -21.81 8.40
C GLU A 263 2.24 -21.10 7.06
N PHE A 264 1.75 -21.71 5.97
CA PHE A 264 1.76 -21.09 4.65
C PHE A 264 0.95 -19.79 4.65
N ALA A 265 -0.24 -19.77 5.27
CA ALA A 265 -1.07 -18.57 5.38
C ALA A 265 -0.36 -17.44 6.16
N LYS A 266 0.32 -17.77 7.26
CA LYS A 266 1.15 -16.80 8.01
C LYS A 266 2.27 -16.22 7.16
N VAL A 267 2.99 -17.08 6.43
CA VAL A 267 4.07 -16.66 5.52
C VAL A 267 3.54 -15.75 4.42
N THR A 268 2.44 -16.12 3.76
CA THR A 268 1.87 -15.29 2.68
C THR A 268 1.33 -13.96 3.20
N ALA A 269 0.64 -13.96 4.34
CA ALA A 269 0.12 -12.73 4.93
C ALA A 269 1.25 -11.74 5.31
N TRP A 270 2.35 -12.27 5.87
CA TRP A 270 3.54 -11.48 6.17
C TRP A 270 4.17 -10.92 4.89
N LEU A 271 4.38 -11.75 3.86
CA LEU A 271 4.94 -11.28 2.59
C LEU A 271 4.03 -10.26 1.90
N ASP A 272 2.71 -10.39 2.03
CA ASP A 272 1.75 -9.43 1.47
C ASP A 272 1.79 -8.08 2.20
N ALA A 273 1.99 -8.09 3.52
CA ALA A 273 2.26 -6.87 4.28
C ALA A 273 3.57 -6.21 3.83
N LEU A 274 4.62 -7.00 3.52
CA LEU A 274 5.85 -6.48 2.91
C LEU A 274 5.61 -5.90 1.51
N ARG A 275 4.78 -6.54 0.67
CA ARG A 275 4.40 -6.03 -0.67
C ARG A 275 3.63 -4.71 -0.60
N ARG A 276 2.84 -4.49 0.46
CA ARG A 276 2.19 -3.20 0.79
C ARG A 276 3.10 -2.23 1.56
N LEU A 277 4.39 -2.54 1.64
CA LEU A 277 5.44 -1.77 2.30
C LEU A 277 5.20 -1.54 3.81
N GLU A 278 4.33 -2.33 4.45
CA GLU A 278 3.82 -2.08 5.82
C GLU A 278 4.93 -2.07 6.87
N MET A 279 5.96 -2.85 6.62
CA MET A 279 7.06 -3.09 7.56
C MET A 279 8.22 -2.10 7.41
N LEU A 280 8.19 -1.24 6.38
CA LEU A 280 9.28 -0.33 6.09
C LEU A 280 9.13 0.99 6.84
N GLY A 281 10.23 1.45 7.44
CA GLY A 281 10.32 2.79 8.00
C GLY A 281 10.45 3.85 6.91
N LEU A 282 10.13 5.11 7.26
CA LEU A 282 10.14 6.24 6.32
C LEU A 282 11.49 6.43 5.61
N SER A 283 12.61 6.14 6.27
CA SER A 283 13.95 6.23 5.68
C SER A 283 14.21 5.28 4.50
N HIS A 284 13.45 4.18 4.39
CA HIS A 284 13.52 3.30 3.23
C HIS A 284 12.66 3.81 2.08
N LEU A 285 11.54 4.47 2.39
CA LEU A 285 10.58 5.03 1.44
C LEU A 285 11.07 6.35 0.84
N VAL A 286 11.65 7.20 1.68
CA VAL A 286 12.19 8.52 1.35
C VAL A 286 13.63 8.56 1.86
N PRO A 287 14.61 8.15 1.04
CA PRO A 287 16.01 8.01 1.45
C PRO A 287 16.66 9.33 1.88
N ASP A 288 16.24 10.43 1.26
CA ASP A 288 16.72 11.78 1.58
C ASP A 288 15.52 12.66 1.97
N PRO A 289 15.51 13.25 3.18
CA PRO A 289 14.38 14.03 3.68
C PRO A 289 14.09 15.27 2.83
N SER A 290 15.07 15.79 2.08
CA SER A 290 14.86 16.91 1.17
C SER A 290 13.94 16.58 -0.01
N ALA A 291 13.72 15.29 -0.31
CA ALA A 291 12.75 14.85 -1.31
C ALA A 291 11.29 15.05 -0.87
N LEU A 292 11.03 15.14 0.44
CA LEU A 292 9.71 15.35 1.04
C LEU A 292 9.77 16.46 2.11
N PRO A 293 10.01 17.72 1.72
CA PRO A 293 10.08 18.85 2.65
C PRO A 293 8.73 19.09 3.36
N ALA A 294 8.74 19.91 4.41
CA ALA A 294 7.52 20.33 5.09
C ALA A 294 6.58 21.09 4.14
N GLU A 295 5.28 20.97 4.38
CA GLU A 295 4.21 21.53 3.55
C GLU A 295 4.34 21.14 2.07
N SER A 296 4.50 19.83 1.82
CA SER A 296 4.63 19.31 0.46
C SER A 296 3.85 18.02 0.21
N ILE A 297 3.49 17.83 -1.06
CA ILE A 297 2.90 16.59 -1.58
C ILE A 297 3.80 16.03 -2.68
N ARG A 298 3.97 14.71 -2.70
CA ARG A 298 4.78 13.98 -3.69
C ARG A 298 4.02 12.78 -4.24
N PHE A 299 4.00 12.66 -5.56
CA PHE A 299 3.52 11.52 -6.31
C PHE A 299 4.71 10.65 -6.71
N ALA A 300 4.57 9.33 -6.55
CA ALA A 300 5.61 8.37 -6.87
C ALA A 300 5.03 7.09 -7.49
N TYR A 301 5.86 6.39 -8.25
CA TYR A 301 5.60 5.02 -8.70
C TYR A 301 6.21 4.05 -7.71
N VAL A 302 5.58 2.90 -7.55
CA VAL A 302 6.13 1.79 -6.77
C VAL A 302 6.92 0.89 -7.69
N ASP A 303 8.17 0.62 -7.36
CA ASP A 303 9.04 -0.28 -8.09
C ASP A 303 8.76 -1.74 -7.70
N ALA A 304 8.10 -2.46 -8.61
CA ALA A 304 7.74 -3.86 -8.41
C ALA A 304 8.97 -4.78 -8.30
N ASP A 305 10.08 -4.46 -8.98
CA ASP A 305 11.32 -5.23 -8.90
C ASP A 305 12.04 -5.01 -7.57
N TRP A 306 11.93 -3.80 -7.00
CA TRP A 306 12.43 -3.54 -5.65
C TRP A 306 11.67 -4.39 -4.63
N VAL A 307 10.32 -4.41 -4.73
CA VAL A 307 9.47 -5.24 -3.87
C VAL A 307 9.76 -6.72 -4.05
N ARG A 308 9.96 -7.18 -5.29
CA ARG A 308 10.36 -8.56 -5.61
C ARG A 308 11.70 -8.90 -4.95
N ALA A 309 12.70 -8.04 -5.07
CA ALA A 309 14.01 -8.25 -4.45
C ALA A 309 13.91 -8.31 -2.91
N ALA A 310 13.07 -7.48 -2.29
CA ALA A 310 12.79 -7.57 -0.85
C ALA A 310 12.12 -8.89 -0.46
N VAL A 311 11.15 -9.37 -1.24
CA VAL A 311 10.51 -10.69 -1.02
C VAL A 311 11.52 -11.83 -1.14
N ASP A 312 12.38 -11.80 -2.16
CA ASP A 312 13.47 -12.78 -2.33
C ASP A 312 14.43 -12.75 -1.13
N GLY A 313 14.74 -11.55 -0.64
CA GLY A 313 15.50 -11.32 0.58
C GLY A 313 14.89 -11.98 1.81
N ALA A 314 13.59 -11.75 2.05
CA ALA A 314 12.86 -12.36 3.16
C ALA A 314 12.85 -13.90 3.08
N LEU A 315 12.65 -14.44 1.88
CA LEU A 315 12.66 -15.87 1.62
C LEU A 315 14.09 -16.48 1.62
N SER A 316 15.15 -15.68 1.61
CA SER A 316 16.51 -16.22 1.70
C SER A 316 16.89 -16.72 3.11
N VAL A 317 16.12 -16.37 4.15
CA VAL A 317 16.39 -16.77 5.54
C VAL A 317 16.18 -18.27 5.73
N GLY A 318 17.14 -18.99 6.32
CA GLY A 318 16.97 -20.40 6.72
C GLY A 318 16.91 -21.39 5.55
N VAL A 319 17.50 -21.06 4.40
CA VAL A 319 17.65 -21.97 3.26
C VAL A 319 18.80 -22.95 3.55
N GLY A 320 18.47 -24.23 3.75
CA GLY A 320 19.45 -25.29 4.02
C GLY A 320 19.70 -26.24 2.86
N HIS A 321 18.79 -26.31 1.89
CA HIS A 321 18.85 -27.21 0.74
C HIS A 321 18.41 -26.50 -0.54
N ALA A 322 18.92 -26.93 -1.70
CA ALA A 322 18.48 -26.42 -3.00
C ALA A 322 16.96 -26.57 -3.22
N LEU A 323 16.35 -27.65 -2.69
CA LEU A 323 14.91 -27.86 -2.72
C LEU A 323 14.13 -26.82 -1.90
N ASP A 324 14.70 -26.29 -0.81
CA ASP A 324 14.04 -25.25 0.00
C ASP A 324 13.91 -23.96 -0.77
N ALA A 325 14.95 -23.66 -1.54
CA ALA A 325 14.98 -22.50 -2.39
C ALA A 325 13.93 -22.65 -3.52
N ASP A 326 13.79 -23.84 -4.11
CA ASP A 326 12.76 -24.12 -5.12
C ASP A 326 11.33 -24.03 -4.55
N LEU A 327 11.13 -24.43 -3.29
CA LEU A 327 9.85 -24.29 -2.58
C LEU A 327 9.47 -22.83 -2.31
N ASN A 328 10.43 -21.90 -2.28
CA ASN A 328 10.13 -20.48 -2.14
C ASN A 328 9.26 -19.95 -3.28
N ALA A 329 9.38 -20.53 -4.48
CA ALA A 329 8.54 -20.15 -5.63
C ALA A 329 7.04 -20.28 -5.34
N LEU A 330 6.65 -21.16 -4.41
CA LEU A 330 5.26 -21.32 -3.98
C LEU A 330 4.72 -20.10 -3.22
N ALA A 331 5.59 -19.30 -2.60
CA ALA A 331 5.23 -18.11 -1.82
C ALA A 331 5.49 -16.78 -2.57
N ILE A 332 6.15 -16.83 -3.74
CA ILE A 332 6.48 -15.63 -4.54
C ILE A 332 5.23 -15.02 -5.20
N GLY A 333 4.29 -15.84 -5.69
CA GLY A 333 3.08 -15.41 -6.40
C GLY A 333 1.94 -14.84 -5.53
N GLY A 334 2.27 -14.09 -4.49
CA GLY A 334 1.32 -13.55 -3.50
C GLY A 334 0.50 -12.35 -3.98
N GLY A 335 0.05 -11.53 -3.02
CA GLY A 335 -0.89 -10.44 -3.22
C GLY A 335 -0.38 -9.31 -4.14
N PRO A 336 -1.30 -8.43 -4.58
CA PRO A 336 -0.99 -7.36 -5.53
C PRO A 336 0.01 -6.36 -4.93
N VAL A 337 0.97 -5.95 -5.75
CA VAL A 337 1.90 -4.85 -5.43
C VAL A 337 1.23 -3.53 -5.86
N PRO A 338 1.13 -2.52 -4.98
CA PRO A 338 0.64 -1.20 -5.37
C PRO A 338 1.49 -0.63 -6.53
N LYS A 339 0.90 0.19 -7.40
CA LYS A 339 1.61 0.76 -8.57
C LYS A 339 2.04 2.20 -8.38
N CYS A 340 1.37 2.95 -7.52
CA CYS A 340 1.76 4.32 -7.20
C CYS A 340 1.49 4.68 -5.73
N ALA A 341 2.09 5.79 -5.32
CA ALA A 341 2.01 6.33 -3.97
C ALA A 341 1.79 7.84 -4.00
N VAL A 342 1.08 8.34 -2.99
CA VAL A 342 0.99 9.75 -2.65
C VAL A 342 1.52 9.93 -1.24
N LEU A 343 2.50 10.81 -1.09
CA LEU A 343 3.10 11.21 0.18
C LEU A 343 2.71 12.65 0.46
N ILE A 344 2.17 12.92 1.64
CA ILE A 344 1.86 14.27 2.12
C ILE A 344 2.69 14.49 3.37
N ASN A 345 3.45 15.58 3.44
CA ASN A 345 4.15 16.01 4.65
C ASN A 345 3.70 17.44 4.98
N SER A 346 2.73 17.56 5.88
CA SER A 346 2.05 18.83 6.17
C SER A 346 1.36 18.80 7.53
N SER A 347 1.29 19.96 8.16
CA SER A 347 0.45 20.23 9.33
C SER A 347 -1.05 19.96 9.08
N LEU A 348 -1.48 19.84 7.81
CA LEU A 348 -2.83 19.40 7.44
C LEU A 348 -3.15 18.00 7.99
N VAL A 349 -2.16 17.10 8.04
CA VAL A 349 -2.37 15.71 8.50
C VAL A 349 -2.84 15.63 9.96
N PRO A 350 -2.16 16.26 10.94
CA PRO A 350 -2.61 16.24 12.33
C PRO A 350 -3.79 17.19 12.60
N ASN A 351 -3.92 18.30 11.86
CA ASN A 351 -4.95 19.31 12.11
C ASN A 351 -6.31 18.93 11.48
N TRP A 352 -6.31 18.21 10.35
CA TRP A 352 -7.51 17.66 9.68
C TRP A 352 -7.39 16.14 9.47
N PRO A 353 -7.42 15.33 10.54
CA PRO A 353 -7.27 13.87 10.46
C PRO A 353 -8.43 13.20 9.69
N GLY A 354 -9.57 13.89 9.55
CA GLY A 354 -10.72 13.43 8.75
C GLY A 354 -10.66 13.80 7.27
N SER A 355 -9.56 14.38 6.79
CA SER A 355 -9.38 14.75 5.38
C SER A 355 -9.61 13.57 4.45
N ILE A 356 -10.40 13.82 3.41
CA ILE A 356 -10.80 12.82 2.42
C ILE A 356 -9.79 12.88 1.28
N ALA A 357 -9.14 11.75 1.01
CA ALA A 357 -8.26 11.57 -0.13
C ALA A 357 -8.95 10.68 -1.16
N THR A 358 -9.30 11.24 -2.30
CA THR A 358 -10.04 10.55 -3.38
C THR A 358 -9.15 10.46 -4.61
N ALA A 359 -8.99 9.25 -5.16
CA ALA A 359 -8.16 9.04 -6.35
C ALA A 359 -8.97 8.40 -7.46
N TYR A 360 -8.62 8.74 -8.70
CA TYR A 360 -9.31 8.27 -9.90
C TYR A 360 -8.34 7.74 -10.95
N ARG A 361 -8.80 6.75 -11.70
CA ARG A 361 -8.24 6.37 -13.01
C ARG A 361 -9.33 6.58 -14.05
N GLY A 362 -9.14 7.52 -14.97
CA GLY A 362 -10.22 8.01 -15.82
C GLY A 362 -11.41 8.47 -14.97
N THR A 363 -12.54 7.74 -15.07
CA THR A 363 -13.76 7.97 -14.29
C THR A 363 -13.90 7.05 -13.07
N ASP A 364 -13.05 6.01 -12.97
CA ASP A 364 -13.18 4.98 -11.95
C ASP A 364 -12.53 5.43 -10.64
N LEU A 365 -13.27 5.29 -9.54
CA LEU A 365 -12.78 5.55 -8.20
C LEU A 365 -11.81 4.44 -7.76
N LEU A 366 -10.65 4.84 -7.22
CA LEU A 366 -9.63 3.93 -6.69
C LEU A 366 -9.49 4.08 -5.18
N GLU A 367 -9.74 2.99 -4.46
CA GLU A 367 -9.46 2.90 -3.03
C GLU A 367 -7.97 2.65 -2.77
N PRO A 368 -7.38 3.28 -1.74
CA PRO A 368 -6.00 3.02 -1.37
C PRO A 368 -5.85 1.58 -0.85
N ALA A 369 -4.84 0.88 -1.36
CA ALA A 369 -4.39 -0.42 -0.82
C ALA A 369 -3.77 -0.27 0.58
N ARG A 370 -3.29 0.94 0.91
CA ARG A 370 -2.79 1.30 2.24
C ARG A 370 -2.90 2.80 2.48
N ASP A 371 -3.29 3.16 3.70
CA ASP A 371 -3.25 4.52 4.24
C ASP A 371 -2.54 4.46 5.60
N ALA A 372 -1.42 5.18 5.73
CA ALA A 372 -0.59 5.13 6.93
C ALA A 372 0.00 6.50 7.25
N VAL A 373 0.04 6.84 8.54
CA VAL A 373 0.70 8.05 9.05
C VAL A 373 2.05 7.67 9.68
N PHE A 374 3.10 8.36 9.27
CA PHE A 374 4.45 8.28 9.82
C PHE A 374 4.73 9.54 10.64
N GLY A 375 5.04 9.38 11.92
CA GLY A 375 5.20 10.52 12.82
C GLY A 375 3.88 11.27 13.04
N LEU A 376 3.91 12.59 12.94
CA LEU A 376 2.73 13.45 13.12
C LEU A 376 2.21 14.05 11.81
N GLU A 377 3.09 14.36 10.87
CA GLU A 377 2.78 15.20 9.70
C GLU A 377 2.86 14.45 8.37
N THR A 378 3.43 13.25 8.34
CA THR A 378 3.63 12.51 7.09
C THR A 378 2.56 11.44 6.90
N ARG A 379 1.76 11.52 5.84
CA ARG A 379 0.79 10.49 5.42
C ARG A 379 1.22 9.85 4.11
N LEU A 380 1.11 8.52 4.03
CA LEU A 380 1.36 7.70 2.86
C LEU A 380 0.06 7.03 2.41
N LEU A 381 -0.27 7.20 1.13
CA LEU A 381 -1.36 6.50 0.46
C LEU A 381 -0.77 5.66 -0.68
N LEU A 382 -1.03 4.35 -0.69
CA LEU A 382 -0.62 3.45 -1.77
C LEU A 382 -1.84 3.02 -2.58
N TYR A 383 -1.76 3.07 -3.90
CA TYR A 383 -2.86 2.70 -4.78
C TYR A 383 -2.51 1.49 -5.64
N PRO A 384 -3.47 0.58 -5.90
CA PRO A 384 -3.26 -0.63 -6.70
C PRO A 384 -2.94 -0.31 -8.17
N GLU A 385 -3.28 0.89 -8.62
CA GLU A 385 -3.20 1.32 -10.00
C GLU A 385 -2.67 2.76 -10.07
N VAL A 386 -1.95 3.10 -11.15
CA VAL A 386 -1.52 4.49 -11.41
C VAL A 386 -2.75 5.38 -11.57
N ILE A 387 -2.80 6.45 -10.77
CA ILE A 387 -3.88 7.43 -10.69
C ILE A 387 -3.68 8.55 -11.73
N ASP A 388 -4.79 9.05 -12.27
CA ASP A 388 -4.83 10.18 -13.21
C ASP A 388 -5.22 11.49 -12.51
N ARG A 389 -6.07 11.40 -11.48
CA ARG A 389 -6.53 12.52 -10.67
C ARG A 389 -6.54 12.15 -9.19
N PHE A 390 -6.09 13.07 -8.35
CA PHE A 390 -6.09 12.98 -6.90
C PHE A 390 -6.75 14.24 -6.31
N GLU A 391 -7.70 14.06 -5.41
CA GLU A 391 -8.45 15.12 -4.75
C GLU A 391 -8.26 14.99 -3.24
N LEU A 392 -7.79 16.07 -2.60
CA LEU A 392 -7.69 16.19 -1.15
C LEU A 392 -8.75 17.18 -0.69
N ALA A 393 -9.73 16.70 0.09
CA ALA A 393 -10.86 17.49 0.54
C ALA A 393 -10.94 17.57 2.07
N GLU A 394 -11.45 18.70 2.54
CA GLU A 394 -11.77 18.90 3.95
C GLU A 394 -12.85 17.90 4.39
N PRO A 395 -12.76 17.32 5.61
CA PRO A 395 -13.84 16.50 6.15
C PRO A 395 -15.18 17.25 6.09
N PRO A 396 -16.27 16.63 5.60
CA PRO A 396 -17.60 17.22 5.59
C PRO A 396 -18.21 17.16 7.00
N ARG A 397 -17.60 17.87 7.96
CA ARG A 397 -18.08 17.96 9.35
C ARG A 397 -18.62 19.36 9.60
N GLY A 398 -19.75 19.65 8.95
CA GLY A 398 -20.55 20.84 9.24
C GLY A 398 -21.13 21.48 7.99
N LEU A 399 -22.33 22.06 8.12
CA LEU A 399 -22.75 23.13 7.23
C LEU A 399 -21.90 24.35 7.60
N CYS A 400 -20.89 24.65 6.80
CA CYS A 400 -20.13 25.89 6.93
C CYS A 400 -21.05 27.03 6.48
N PHE A 401 -21.68 27.71 7.44
CA PHE A 401 -22.51 28.89 7.18
C PHE A 401 -21.63 30.12 7.32
N GLY A 402 -21.29 30.81 6.23
CA GLY A 402 -20.45 31.98 6.36
C GLY A 402 -19.69 32.41 5.12
N ILE A 403 -18.76 33.33 5.37
CA ILE A 403 -17.86 33.96 4.41
C ILE A 403 -16.56 33.16 4.45
N GLY A 404 -16.01 32.79 3.30
CA GLY A 404 -14.71 32.12 3.25
C GLY A 404 -13.57 33.05 3.65
N ASP A 405 -12.38 32.50 3.87
CA ASP A 405 -11.19 33.25 4.32
C ASP A 405 -10.76 34.35 3.33
N LEU A 406 -11.17 34.21 2.06
CA LEU A 406 -10.97 35.19 0.97
C LEU A 406 -11.86 36.45 1.10
N GLY A 407 -12.73 36.51 2.10
CA GLY A 407 -13.66 37.63 2.27
C GLY A 407 -14.73 37.70 1.17
N THR A 408 -15.03 36.55 0.55
CA THR A 408 -16.07 36.31 -0.47
C THR A 408 -16.88 35.05 -0.14
N ILE A 409 -18.02 34.88 -0.81
CA ILE A 409 -18.82 33.66 -0.86
C ILE A 409 -18.93 33.21 -2.32
N GLU A 410 -19.03 31.91 -2.53
CA GLU A 410 -19.37 31.32 -3.82
C GLU A 410 -20.88 31.39 -4.04
N LEU A 411 -21.33 32.20 -5.01
CA LEU A 411 -22.74 32.29 -5.36
C LEU A 411 -23.22 30.96 -5.95
N ARG A 412 -24.46 30.61 -5.67
CA ARG A 412 -25.09 29.38 -6.15
C ARG A 412 -26.34 29.68 -6.96
N GLU A 413 -26.59 28.93 -8.02
CA GLU A 413 -27.83 29.04 -8.80
C GLU A 413 -29.05 28.82 -7.89
N ILE A 414 -29.96 29.79 -7.87
CA ILE A 414 -31.15 29.78 -6.99
C ILE A 414 -32.43 29.29 -7.67
N ASN A 415 -32.44 29.17 -9.00
CA ASN A 415 -33.57 28.77 -9.83
C ASN A 415 -33.09 27.91 -11.01
N GLY A 416 -33.97 27.12 -11.62
CA GLY A 416 -33.67 26.27 -12.79
C GLY A 416 -33.38 24.81 -12.42
N ASP A 417 -32.83 24.03 -13.37
CA ASP A 417 -32.56 22.59 -13.17
C ASP A 417 -31.26 22.32 -12.41
N ARG A 418 -30.43 23.34 -12.17
CA ARG A 418 -29.08 23.27 -11.60
C ARG A 418 -28.96 23.99 -10.25
N ILE A 419 -30.03 24.01 -9.46
CA ILE A 419 -30.05 24.65 -8.13
C ILE A 419 -28.85 24.18 -7.29
N GLY A 420 -28.09 25.14 -6.76
CA GLY A 420 -26.91 24.88 -5.94
C GLY A 420 -25.57 24.86 -6.69
N HIS A 421 -25.57 24.85 -8.03
CA HIS A 421 -24.34 24.95 -8.81
C HIS A 421 -23.63 26.29 -8.61
N PRO A 422 -22.29 26.30 -8.55
CA PRO A 422 -21.51 27.52 -8.34
C PRO A 422 -21.57 28.46 -9.55
N MET A 423 -21.73 29.76 -9.29
CA MET A 423 -21.85 30.84 -10.28
C MET A 423 -20.66 31.83 -10.26
N GLY A 424 -19.78 31.73 -9.28
CA GLY A 424 -18.62 32.61 -9.08
C GLY A 424 -18.63 33.34 -7.74
N GLU A 425 -17.59 34.14 -7.49
CA GLU A 425 -17.39 34.80 -6.19
C GLU A 425 -18.15 36.14 -6.04
N PHE A 426 -18.62 36.40 -4.82
CA PHE A 426 -19.26 37.64 -4.40
C PHE A 426 -18.81 38.05 -2.99
N PRO A 427 -18.61 39.34 -2.67
CA PRO A 427 -18.71 40.50 -3.57
C PRO A 427 -17.48 40.69 -4.46
N GLN A 428 -17.65 41.38 -5.58
CA GLN A 428 -16.53 41.90 -6.39
C GLN A 428 -16.53 43.44 -6.37
N PRO A 429 -15.41 44.10 -5.97
CA PRO A 429 -14.18 43.52 -5.42
C PRO A 429 -14.41 42.86 -4.04
N ALA A 430 -13.51 41.95 -3.66
CA ALA A 430 -13.59 41.16 -2.42
C ALA A 430 -13.68 42.05 -1.17
N GLY A 431 -14.46 41.62 -0.17
CA GLY A 431 -14.62 42.34 1.09
C GLY A 431 -16.06 42.39 1.60
N PHE A 432 -16.43 41.41 2.43
CA PHE A 432 -17.72 41.41 3.14
C PHE A 432 -17.86 42.52 4.19
N ALA A 433 -16.77 43.21 4.55
CA ALA A 433 -16.79 44.31 5.51
C ALA A 433 -17.80 45.41 5.15
N ARG A 434 -18.08 45.62 3.85
CA ARG A 434 -19.08 46.60 3.38
C ARG A 434 -20.50 46.26 3.83
N PHE A 435 -20.79 44.98 4.06
CA PHE A 435 -22.08 44.48 4.54
C PHE A 435 -22.14 44.40 6.06
N LEU A 436 -21.17 44.94 6.80
CA LEU A 436 -21.22 45.00 8.26
C LEU A 436 -21.95 46.26 8.71
N ARG A 437 -22.67 46.15 9.83
CA ARG A 437 -23.29 47.29 10.49
C ARG A 437 -22.22 48.24 11.04
N PRO A 438 -22.46 49.55 11.00
CA PRO A 438 -21.55 50.52 11.62
C PRO A 438 -21.41 50.28 13.13
N GLY A 439 -20.22 50.54 13.68
CA GLY A 439 -19.95 50.45 15.13
C GLY A 439 -18.94 49.38 15.57
N GLY A 440 -18.22 48.73 14.64
CA GLY A 440 -17.03 47.91 14.95
C GLY A 440 -17.32 46.62 15.72
N LYS A 441 -18.53 46.07 15.60
CA LYS A 441 -18.95 44.83 16.28
C LYS A 441 -19.03 43.62 15.34
N ASP A 442 -18.58 43.75 14.09
CA ASP A 442 -18.62 42.73 13.05
C ASP A 442 -19.99 42.04 12.89
N VAL A 443 -21.07 42.83 12.98
CA VAL A 443 -22.45 42.34 12.83
C VAL A 443 -22.91 42.51 11.39
N LEU A 444 -23.34 41.42 10.74
CA LEU A 444 -23.84 41.45 9.37
C LEU A 444 -25.13 42.28 9.22
N ASN A 445 -25.17 43.14 8.21
CA ASN A 445 -26.31 43.91 7.76
C ASN A 445 -27.11 43.12 6.72
N VAL A 446 -28.00 42.22 7.17
CA VAL A 446 -28.75 41.32 6.27
C VAL A 446 -29.81 42.07 5.45
N ASP A 447 -30.65 42.90 6.07
CA ASP A 447 -31.78 43.61 5.45
C ASP A 447 -32.00 45.02 6.06
N GLY A 448 -30.95 45.61 6.63
CA GLY A 448 -31.04 46.92 7.30
C GLY A 448 -30.87 48.10 6.35
N THR A 449 -30.73 49.30 6.91
CA THR A 449 -30.44 50.51 6.14
C THR A 449 -29.00 50.51 5.63
N GLY A 450 -28.74 51.19 4.50
CA GLY A 450 -27.40 51.27 3.88
C GLY A 450 -27.09 50.09 2.94
N ASP A 451 -25.85 49.62 2.96
CA ASP A 451 -25.38 48.51 2.10
C ASP A 451 -25.72 47.17 2.75
N ALA A 452 -26.94 46.70 2.52
CA ALA A 452 -27.43 45.43 3.06
C ALA A 452 -27.18 44.26 2.09
N LEU A 453 -26.93 43.08 2.66
CA LEU A 453 -26.57 41.88 1.92
C LEU A 453 -27.71 41.37 1.02
N LEU A 454 -28.95 41.29 1.52
CA LEU A 454 -30.08 40.73 0.75
C LEU A 454 -30.40 41.54 -0.53
N PRO A 455 -30.48 42.89 -0.50
CA PRO A 455 -30.65 43.68 -1.72
C PRO A 455 -29.48 43.52 -2.71
N ALA A 456 -28.26 43.36 -2.22
CA ALA A 456 -27.10 43.13 -3.08
C ALA A 456 -27.17 41.75 -3.75
N LEU A 457 -27.46 40.69 -3.01
CA LEU A 457 -27.65 39.34 -3.57
C LEU A 457 -28.84 39.29 -4.54
N SER A 458 -29.95 39.96 -4.22
CA SER A 458 -31.14 40.00 -5.08
C SER A 458 -30.83 40.66 -6.44
N ARG A 459 -30.01 41.72 -6.44
CA ARG A 459 -29.51 42.34 -7.68
C ARG A 459 -28.59 41.41 -8.47
N THR A 460 -27.70 40.68 -7.81
CA THR A 460 -26.77 39.77 -8.51
C THR A 460 -27.48 38.59 -9.17
N HIS A 461 -28.56 38.10 -8.55
CA HIS A 461 -29.38 37.01 -9.06
C HIS A 461 -30.55 37.47 -9.97
N ASP A 462 -30.66 38.77 -10.24
CA ASP A 462 -31.75 39.39 -11.02
C ASP A 462 -33.16 38.98 -10.53
N VAL A 463 -33.36 38.97 -9.22
CA VAL A 463 -34.65 38.66 -8.58
C VAL A 463 -35.15 39.83 -7.74
N ALA A 464 -36.48 39.98 -7.66
CA ALA A 464 -37.09 41.05 -6.87
C ALA A 464 -36.73 40.97 -5.37
N ARG A 465 -36.68 39.75 -4.81
CA ARG A 465 -36.23 39.48 -3.45
C ARG A 465 -35.85 38.03 -3.29
N ILE A 466 -34.67 37.79 -2.72
CA ILE A 466 -34.26 36.44 -2.31
C ILE A 466 -35.08 35.97 -1.10
N SER A 467 -35.60 34.74 -1.18
CA SER A 467 -36.28 34.07 -0.06
C SER A 467 -35.29 33.57 1.00
N SER A 468 -35.77 33.22 2.19
CA SER A 468 -34.93 32.64 3.25
C SER A 468 -34.22 31.35 2.82
N ALA A 469 -34.88 30.50 2.01
CA ALA A 469 -34.28 29.29 1.47
C ALA A 469 -33.16 29.58 0.47
N GLN A 470 -33.38 30.54 -0.43
CA GLN A 470 -32.37 30.97 -1.40
C GLN A 470 -31.20 31.68 -0.71
N PHE A 471 -31.47 32.47 0.34
CA PHE A 471 -30.42 33.08 1.15
C PHE A 471 -29.58 32.02 1.87
N ALA A 472 -30.22 31.03 2.49
CA ALA A 472 -29.52 29.91 3.10
C ALA A 472 -28.63 29.19 2.09
N LEU A 473 -29.10 28.98 0.85
CA LEU A 473 -28.32 28.37 -0.22
C LEU A 473 -27.04 29.18 -0.55
N GLN A 474 -27.13 30.52 -0.58
CA GLN A 474 -25.94 31.37 -0.83
C GLN A 474 -24.93 31.34 0.32
N MET A 475 -25.38 31.06 1.54
CA MET A 475 -24.54 31.05 2.73
C MET A 475 -23.92 29.68 3.03
N ILE A 476 -24.22 28.66 2.22
CA ILE A 476 -23.58 27.33 2.34
C ILE A 476 -22.22 27.36 1.65
N ASN A 477 -21.17 27.21 2.44
CA ASN A 477 -19.84 26.96 1.94
C ASN A 477 -19.62 25.44 1.78
N ALA A 478 -19.07 25.03 0.63
CA ALA A 478 -18.72 23.64 0.37
C ALA A 478 -17.38 23.33 1.07
N PRO A 479 -17.14 22.07 1.47
CA PRO A 479 -15.82 21.67 1.94
C PRO A 479 -14.76 22.03 0.89
N GLN A 480 -13.70 22.68 1.33
CA GLN A 480 -12.60 23.05 0.44
C GLN A 480 -11.92 21.79 -0.09
N ALA A 481 -11.53 21.80 -1.36
CA ALA A 481 -10.86 20.68 -2.00
C ALA A 481 -9.77 21.14 -2.96
N GLN A 482 -8.63 20.46 -2.94
CA GLN A 482 -7.53 20.66 -3.87
C GLN A 482 -7.41 19.45 -4.80
N THR A 483 -7.43 19.72 -6.11
CA THR A 483 -7.30 18.70 -7.15
C THR A 483 -5.90 18.73 -7.76
N PHE A 484 -5.32 17.55 -7.94
CA PHE A 484 -4.08 17.31 -8.65
C PHE A 484 -4.39 16.39 -9.82
N SER A 485 -4.13 16.85 -11.05
CA SER A 485 -4.36 16.06 -12.26
C SER A 485 -3.04 15.84 -12.98
N ARG A 486 -2.87 14.63 -13.51
CA ARG A 486 -1.78 14.33 -14.42
C ARG A 486 -1.99 15.12 -15.72
N PRO A 487 -0.97 15.81 -16.24
CA PRO A 487 -1.07 16.57 -17.49
C PRO A 487 -1.29 15.67 -18.71
#